data_AF-A0A1S1Y895-F1
#
_entry.id   AF-A0A1S1Y895-F1
#
_cell.length_a   1.000
_cell.length_b   1.000
_cell.length_c   1.000
_cell.angle_alpha   90.00
_cell.angle_beta   90.00
_cell.angle_gamma   90.00
#
_symmetry.space_group_name_H-M   'P 1'
#
loop_
_entity.id
_entity.type
_entity.pdbx_description
1 polymer ?
#
loop_
_entity_poly.entity_id
_entity_poly.type
_entity_poly.pdbx_seq_one_letter_code
_entity_poly.pdbx_strand_id
1 'polypeptide(L)'
;MKHLRTAFERQPNLHRFLCHLYQRIAEKRLNLVTGAGISIDVGVPSWFGLLDRLSERSEELKVDIGFHRENGLNPEYLGQIIFHRIKNEPRSDVSSDLLEATVNRDWSNAIHEAIYKDLDKNITEILGRHPYLNDLCELAKKLSLVINFNFDDILAEAMNFVSEKEKSLSQRPFTVVYHPPLLDRSDATTIYHVNGVLPRENLKKRSPQLIFTEDSFADALARSPGISSEYIFLRFVQNTMLLIGHSLNDTSLKNYLRLNRDKCPANHHYMIYWLDKPDSLSAQQRNDLFEANLELYNLITIFLTSPEIKEVLELLNKKEERDFRDLIDDIVDEGCSFNYYIVGPVAAGKSSVLEQLRCFHTYEEWTRLPPKEMYLSFDKLDDNEKEKVDNFVYGELKEKNIRISKAGVGFHFMDRAPLDLYAFSNDDKERKDKTKSIKSKVTRHQGFQRGEIIFVTAKGETLVKRNLGRGRLPSKSGEEGYLEQQSGFLKDLYNPNIIINTDNMMPGEAARKIARHVLLDEYSPIDLNKIMDKYS
;
A
#
# COMPACT_ATOMS: atom_id res chain seq x y z
N MET A 1 -23.30 -5.87 6.72
CA MET A 1 -22.22 -5.90 7.73
C MET A 1 -22.28 -7.14 8.64
N LYS A 2 -23.06 -8.18 8.33
CA LYS A 2 -23.05 -9.42 9.15
C LYS A 2 -21.82 -10.26 8.85
N HIS A 3 -21.43 -10.33 7.57
CA HIS A 3 -20.28 -11.11 7.12
C HIS A 3 -18.96 -10.46 7.54
N LEU A 4 -18.90 -9.14 7.51
CA LEU A 4 -17.73 -8.39 7.92
C LEU A 4 -17.38 -8.67 9.39
N ARG A 5 -18.36 -8.70 10.31
CA ARG A 5 -18.11 -9.05 11.73
C ARG A 5 -17.41 -10.41 11.88
N THR A 6 -17.83 -11.42 11.12
CA THR A 6 -17.16 -12.73 11.09
C THR A 6 -15.73 -12.64 10.56
N ALA A 7 -15.48 -11.81 9.55
CA ALA A 7 -14.13 -11.58 9.04
C ALA A 7 -13.23 -10.88 10.08
N PHE A 8 -13.79 -9.99 10.90
CA PHE A 8 -13.12 -9.32 12.02
C PHE A 8 -12.76 -10.27 13.15
N GLU A 9 -13.69 -11.13 13.57
CA GLU A 9 -13.42 -12.19 14.55
C GLU A 9 -12.30 -13.11 14.07
N ARG A 10 -12.25 -13.39 12.76
CA ARG A 10 -11.22 -14.21 12.12
C ARG A 10 -9.87 -13.50 12.02
N GLN A 11 -9.86 -12.18 11.92
CA GLN A 11 -8.67 -11.34 11.68
C GLN A 11 -8.78 -10.05 12.51
N PRO A 12 -8.34 -10.05 13.77
CA PRO A 12 -8.51 -8.92 14.69
C PRO A 12 -7.93 -7.59 14.16
N ASN A 13 -6.88 -7.64 13.35
CA ASN A 13 -6.23 -6.46 12.78
C ASN A 13 -6.90 -5.90 11.51
N LEU A 14 -8.04 -6.46 11.08
CA LEU A 14 -8.68 -6.08 9.82
C LEU A 14 -9.09 -4.60 9.78
N HIS A 15 -9.59 -4.00 10.86
CA HIS A 15 -9.95 -2.56 10.90
C HIS A 15 -8.75 -1.70 10.59
N ARG A 16 -7.58 -2.03 11.14
CA ARG A 16 -6.33 -1.27 10.92
C ARG A 16 -5.97 -1.28 9.45
N PHE A 17 -6.06 -2.44 8.80
CA PHE A 17 -5.81 -2.57 7.37
C PHE A 17 -6.81 -1.74 6.54
N LEU A 18 -8.10 -1.78 6.90
CA LEU A 18 -9.15 -1.01 6.22
C LEU A 18 -9.00 0.49 6.44
N CYS A 19 -8.62 0.94 7.64
CA CYS A 19 -8.32 2.34 7.94
C CYS A 19 -7.13 2.84 7.11
N HIS A 20 -6.08 2.03 6.99
CA HIS A 20 -4.95 2.37 6.12
C HIS A 20 -5.38 2.44 4.65
N LEU A 21 -6.08 1.43 4.13
CA LEU A 21 -6.59 1.43 2.76
C LEU A 21 -7.47 2.65 2.47
N TYR A 22 -8.39 2.99 3.38
CA TYR A 22 -9.25 4.17 3.27
C TYR A 22 -8.44 5.47 3.22
N GLN A 23 -7.45 5.63 4.12
CA GLN A 23 -6.52 6.76 4.10
C GLN A 23 -5.79 6.88 2.75
N ARG A 24 -5.33 5.76 2.18
CA ARG A 24 -4.63 5.75 0.89
C ARG A 24 -5.55 6.08 -0.29
N ILE A 25 -6.83 5.72 -0.23
CA ILE A 25 -7.84 6.15 -1.23
C ILE A 25 -8.01 7.67 -1.17
N ALA A 26 -8.22 8.22 0.03
CA ALA A 26 -8.41 9.67 0.22
C ALA A 26 -7.21 10.49 -0.28
N GLU A 27 -5.99 9.97 -0.13
CA GLU A 27 -4.75 10.60 -0.60
C GLU A 27 -4.45 10.37 -2.10
N LYS A 28 -5.31 9.64 -2.85
CA LYS A 28 -5.05 9.19 -4.24
C LYS A 28 -3.74 8.39 -4.37
N ARG A 29 -3.39 7.62 -3.33
CA ARG A 29 -2.17 6.81 -3.24
C ARG A 29 -2.43 5.31 -3.11
N LEU A 30 -3.68 4.87 -3.23
CA LEU A 30 -4.04 3.48 -3.43
C LEU A 30 -4.16 3.17 -4.92
N ASN A 31 -3.56 2.07 -5.36
CA ASN A 31 -3.75 1.51 -6.69
C ASN A 31 -4.29 0.08 -6.56
N LEU A 32 -5.02 -0.37 -7.58
CA LEU A 32 -5.60 -1.70 -7.61
C LEU A 32 -4.79 -2.59 -8.56
N VAL A 33 -4.56 -3.84 -8.16
CA VAL A 33 -3.99 -4.89 -9.01
C VAL A 33 -5.05 -5.98 -9.14
N THR A 34 -5.43 -6.32 -10.36
CA THR A 34 -6.47 -7.30 -10.66
C THR A 34 -5.89 -8.48 -11.42
N GLY A 35 -6.32 -9.68 -11.04
CA GLY A 35 -5.99 -10.94 -11.72
C GLY A 35 -7.24 -11.72 -12.12
N ALA A 36 -7.05 -12.91 -12.69
CA ALA A 36 -8.14 -13.64 -13.38
C ALA A 36 -9.33 -13.96 -12.47
N GLY A 37 -9.09 -14.04 -11.15
CA GLY A 37 -10.12 -14.32 -10.15
C GLY A 37 -11.28 -13.34 -10.12
N ILE A 38 -11.12 -12.09 -10.55
CA ILE A 38 -12.25 -11.15 -10.66
C ILE A 38 -13.18 -11.45 -11.85
N SER A 39 -12.75 -12.33 -12.76
CA SER A 39 -13.49 -12.67 -13.97
C SER A 39 -14.03 -14.12 -13.94
N ILE A 40 -13.63 -14.94 -12.95
CA ILE A 40 -14.02 -16.36 -12.87
C ILE A 40 -15.51 -16.52 -12.63
N ASP A 41 -16.11 -15.74 -11.73
CA ASP A 41 -17.53 -15.84 -11.37
C ASP A 41 -18.49 -15.57 -12.55
N VAL A 42 -17.97 -14.93 -13.61
CA VAL A 42 -18.70 -14.59 -14.84
C VAL A 42 -18.35 -15.53 -16.00
N GLY A 43 -17.50 -16.54 -15.80
CA GLY A 43 -17.23 -17.59 -16.77
C GLY A 43 -15.92 -17.45 -17.56
N VAL A 44 -15.10 -16.42 -17.26
CA VAL A 44 -13.72 -16.35 -17.77
C VAL A 44 -12.89 -17.44 -17.12
N PRO A 45 -12.11 -18.19 -17.90
CA PRO A 45 -11.33 -19.29 -17.34
C PRO A 45 -10.12 -18.76 -16.58
N SER A 46 -9.67 -19.51 -15.57
CA SER A 46 -8.32 -19.34 -15.00
C SER A 46 -7.25 -19.63 -16.06
N TRP A 47 -5.98 -19.34 -15.78
CA TRP A 47 -4.90 -19.62 -16.75
C TRP A 47 -4.86 -21.08 -17.20
N PHE A 48 -4.97 -22.03 -16.27
CA PHE A 48 -5.06 -23.45 -16.63
C PHE A 48 -6.36 -23.76 -17.40
N GLY A 49 -7.49 -23.19 -16.99
CA GLY A 49 -8.75 -23.36 -17.74
C GLY A 49 -8.67 -22.79 -19.16
N LEU A 50 -7.89 -21.73 -19.37
CA LEU A 50 -7.68 -21.12 -20.68
C LEU A 50 -6.83 -22.04 -21.56
N LEU A 51 -5.75 -22.61 -21.02
CA LEU A 51 -4.95 -23.62 -21.69
C LEU A 51 -5.78 -24.87 -22.03
N ASP A 52 -6.61 -25.34 -21.09
CA ASP A 52 -7.51 -26.47 -21.30
C ASP A 52 -8.47 -26.17 -22.47
N ARG A 53 -9.13 -24.99 -22.48
CA ARG A 53 -10.01 -24.55 -23.60
C ARG A 53 -9.28 -24.39 -24.93
N LEU A 54 -8.04 -23.87 -24.92
CA LEU A 54 -7.23 -23.75 -26.13
C LEU A 54 -6.82 -25.12 -26.69
N SER A 55 -6.61 -26.11 -25.81
CA SER A 55 -6.24 -27.47 -26.19
C SER A 55 -7.40 -28.26 -26.82
N GLU A 56 -8.66 -27.84 -26.62
CA GLU A 56 -9.86 -28.48 -27.21
C GLU A 56 -9.88 -28.46 -28.75
N ARG A 57 -8.96 -27.73 -29.39
CA ARG A 57 -8.82 -27.66 -30.85
C ARG A 57 -8.50 -29.02 -31.48
N SER A 58 -7.78 -29.89 -30.78
CA SER A 58 -7.54 -31.26 -31.23
C SER A 58 -7.37 -32.22 -30.06
N GLU A 59 -7.87 -33.45 -30.21
CA GLU A 59 -7.77 -34.48 -29.16
C GLU A 59 -6.30 -34.81 -28.83
N GLU A 60 -5.43 -34.80 -29.85
CA GLU A 60 -3.99 -34.99 -29.69
C GLU A 60 -3.32 -33.87 -28.86
N LEU A 61 -3.76 -32.62 -29.02
CA LEU A 61 -3.23 -31.50 -28.23
C LEU A 61 -3.72 -31.57 -26.79
N LYS A 62 -4.98 -31.93 -26.58
CA LYS A 62 -5.56 -32.10 -25.25
C LYS A 62 -4.83 -33.17 -24.42
N VAL A 63 -4.57 -34.34 -25.02
CA VAL A 63 -3.84 -35.43 -24.36
C VAL A 63 -2.40 -35.01 -24.02
N ASP A 64 -1.71 -34.36 -24.95
CA ASP A 64 -0.33 -33.93 -24.77
C ASP A 64 -0.17 -32.87 -23.68
N ILE A 65 -1.06 -31.86 -23.66
CA ILE A 65 -1.06 -30.83 -22.62
C ILE A 65 -1.40 -31.42 -21.26
N GLY A 66 -2.33 -32.39 -21.19
CA GLY A 66 -2.61 -33.14 -19.96
C GLY A 66 -1.37 -33.84 -19.42
N PHE A 67 -0.65 -34.57 -20.28
CA PHE A 67 0.60 -35.24 -19.91
C PHE A 67 1.67 -34.24 -19.43
N HIS A 68 1.91 -33.16 -20.17
CA HIS A 68 2.88 -32.15 -19.77
C HIS A 68 2.54 -31.46 -18.45
N ARG A 69 1.25 -31.22 -18.18
CA ARG A 69 0.78 -30.66 -16.92
C ARG A 69 1.01 -31.62 -15.73
N GLU A 70 0.74 -32.92 -15.91
CA GLU A 70 1.03 -33.94 -14.90
C GLU A 70 2.54 -34.05 -14.58
N ASN A 71 3.39 -33.79 -15.56
CA ASN A 71 4.84 -33.71 -15.40
C ASN A 71 5.33 -32.38 -14.80
N GLY A 72 4.42 -31.46 -14.43
CA GLY A 72 4.75 -30.24 -13.72
C GLY A 72 5.33 -29.13 -14.59
N LEU A 73 5.09 -29.14 -15.91
CA LEU A 73 5.50 -28.04 -16.77
C LEU A 73 4.73 -26.75 -16.41
N ASN A 74 5.46 -25.63 -16.43
CA ASN A 74 4.88 -24.32 -16.13
C ASN A 74 3.84 -23.90 -17.18
N PRO A 75 2.80 -23.15 -16.78
CA PRO A 75 1.71 -22.76 -17.68
C PRO A 75 2.15 -21.94 -18.90
N GLU A 76 3.18 -21.11 -18.76
CA GLU A 76 3.74 -20.27 -19.83
C GLU A 76 4.39 -21.13 -20.93
N TYR A 77 5.03 -22.23 -20.52
CA TYR A 77 5.63 -23.21 -21.43
C TYR A 77 4.56 -24.04 -22.15
N LEU A 78 3.49 -24.43 -21.46
CA LEU A 78 2.32 -25.05 -22.11
C LEU A 78 1.71 -24.13 -23.17
N GLY A 79 1.62 -22.83 -22.87
CA GLY A 79 1.21 -21.81 -23.85
C GLY A 79 2.12 -21.75 -25.07
N GLN A 80 3.45 -21.86 -24.88
CA GLN A 80 4.43 -21.93 -25.96
C GLN A 80 4.23 -23.16 -26.86
N ILE A 81 3.94 -24.33 -26.27
CA ILE A 81 3.65 -25.56 -27.02
C ILE A 81 2.42 -25.37 -27.91
N ILE A 82 1.32 -24.87 -27.34
CA ILE A 82 0.08 -24.62 -28.09
C ILE A 82 0.32 -23.63 -29.24
N PHE A 83 1.04 -22.54 -28.97
CA PHE A 83 1.39 -21.54 -29.98
C PHE A 83 2.20 -22.14 -31.13
N HIS A 84 3.20 -22.98 -30.84
CA HIS A 84 3.98 -23.67 -31.87
C HIS A 84 3.13 -24.58 -32.75
N ARG A 85 2.15 -25.30 -32.17
CA ARG A 85 1.25 -26.14 -32.96
C ARG A 85 0.42 -25.29 -33.93
N ILE A 86 -0.17 -24.19 -33.46
CA ILE A 86 -0.96 -23.27 -34.29
C ILE A 86 -0.10 -22.59 -35.37
N LYS A 87 1.15 -22.25 -35.04
CA LYS A 87 2.11 -21.69 -35.99
C LYS A 87 2.44 -22.68 -37.12
N ASN A 88 2.52 -23.96 -36.80
CA ASN A 88 2.88 -25.03 -37.73
C ASN A 88 1.69 -25.60 -38.53
N GLU A 89 0.46 -25.15 -38.28
CA GLU A 89 -0.70 -25.52 -39.08
C GLU A 89 -0.51 -25.10 -40.56
N PRO A 90 -0.77 -26.00 -41.53
CA PRO A 90 -0.55 -25.73 -42.94
C PRO A 90 -1.47 -24.60 -43.44
N ARG A 91 -0.89 -23.54 -44.01
CA ARG A 91 -1.61 -22.40 -44.60
C ARG A 91 -1.23 -22.28 -46.07
N SER A 92 -2.10 -22.71 -46.98
CA SER A 92 -1.83 -22.70 -48.42
C SER A 92 -2.00 -21.34 -49.09
N ASP A 93 -2.67 -20.38 -48.43
CA ASP A 93 -3.23 -19.19 -49.09
C ASP A 93 -2.66 -17.84 -48.59
N VAL A 94 -1.55 -17.84 -47.83
CA VAL A 94 -0.99 -16.64 -47.19
C VAL A 94 0.40 -16.33 -47.71
N SER A 95 0.65 -15.07 -48.09
CA SER A 95 1.98 -14.62 -48.51
C SER A 95 3.00 -14.70 -47.36
N SER A 96 4.28 -14.91 -47.67
CA SER A 96 5.37 -14.99 -46.68
C SER A 96 5.39 -13.80 -45.73
N ASP A 97 5.10 -12.61 -46.25
CA ASP A 97 5.21 -11.33 -45.52
C ASP A 97 4.03 -11.11 -44.55
N LEU A 98 2.91 -11.80 -44.78
CA LEU A 98 1.72 -11.74 -43.91
C LEU A 98 1.60 -12.96 -42.99
N LEU A 99 2.50 -13.93 -43.12
CA LEU A 99 2.41 -15.19 -42.38
C LEU A 99 2.48 -14.97 -40.87
N GLU A 100 3.42 -14.15 -40.40
CA GLU A 100 3.57 -13.83 -38.97
C GLU A 100 2.37 -13.06 -38.42
N ALA A 101 1.90 -12.04 -39.15
CA ALA A 101 0.71 -11.26 -38.79
C ALA A 101 -0.55 -12.14 -38.74
N THR A 102 -0.66 -13.11 -39.66
CA THR A 102 -1.76 -14.06 -39.71
C THR A 102 -1.72 -15.03 -38.52
N VAL A 103 -0.56 -15.61 -38.22
CA VAL A 103 -0.37 -16.47 -37.04
C VAL A 103 -0.73 -15.73 -35.76
N ASN A 104 -0.25 -14.49 -35.59
CA ASN A 104 -0.55 -13.68 -34.40
C ASN A 104 -2.04 -13.34 -34.28
N ARG A 105 -2.70 -13.06 -35.40
CA ARG A 105 -4.15 -12.83 -35.44
C ARG A 105 -4.92 -14.11 -35.08
N ASP A 106 -4.58 -15.23 -35.69
CA ASP A 106 -5.25 -16.52 -35.45
C ASP A 106 -5.06 -16.96 -33.98
N TRP A 107 -3.87 -16.74 -33.43
CA TRP A 107 -3.56 -16.96 -32.01
C TRP A 107 -4.40 -16.05 -31.09
N SER A 108 -4.44 -14.75 -31.38
CA SER A 108 -5.24 -13.80 -30.61
C SER A 108 -6.73 -14.13 -30.67
N ASN A 109 -7.23 -14.59 -31.83
CA ASN A 109 -8.61 -15.03 -31.99
C ASN A 109 -8.88 -16.32 -31.21
N ALA A 110 -7.94 -17.28 -31.21
CA ALA A 110 -8.04 -18.49 -30.40
C ALA A 110 -8.22 -18.17 -28.92
N ILE A 111 -7.38 -17.27 -28.40
CA ILE A 111 -7.45 -16.83 -27.01
C ILE A 111 -8.77 -16.09 -26.75
N HIS A 112 -9.17 -15.18 -27.64
CA HIS A 112 -10.43 -14.44 -27.53
C HIS A 112 -11.64 -15.37 -27.45
N GLU A 113 -11.75 -16.33 -28.36
CA GLU A 113 -12.82 -17.33 -28.35
C GLU A 113 -12.80 -18.15 -27.05
N ALA A 114 -11.63 -18.60 -26.62
CA ALA A 114 -11.49 -19.38 -25.39
C ALA A 114 -11.86 -18.59 -24.12
N ILE A 115 -11.59 -17.29 -24.07
CA ILE A 115 -12.00 -16.41 -22.95
C ILE A 115 -13.51 -16.24 -22.93
N TYR A 116 -14.11 -15.89 -24.08
CA TYR A 116 -15.49 -15.42 -24.16
C TYR A 116 -16.54 -16.50 -24.49
N LYS A 117 -16.14 -17.77 -24.69
CA LYS A 117 -17.01 -18.90 -25.08
C LYS A 117 -18.27 -19.05 -24.22
N ASP A 118 -18.10 -18.96 -22.89
CA ASP A 118 -19.15 -19.27 -21.90
C ASP A 118 -19.74 -18.00 -21.23
N LEU A 119 -19.49 -16.82 -21.81
CA LEU A 119 -19.88 -15.53 -21.21
C LEU A 119 -21.24 -15.04 -21.72
N ASP A 120 -22.11 -14.65 -20.78
CA ASP A 120 -23.43 -14.09 -21.06
C ASP A 120 -23.33 -12.83 -21.93
N LYS A 121 -24.17 -12.72 -22.96
CA LYS A 121 -24.12 -11.63 -23.96
C LYS A 121 -24.40 -10.24 -23.38
N ASN A 122 -25.04 -10.16 -22.21
CA ASN A 122 -25.46 -8.91 -21.62
C ASN A 122 -24.67 -8.60 -20.33
N ILE A 123 -24.00 -7.45 -20.30
CA ILE A 123 -23.26 -6.96 -19.11
C ILE A 123 -24.14 -6.83 -17.86
N THR A 124 -25.44 -6.59 -18.03
CA THR A 124 -26.40 -6.48 -16.92
C THR A 124 -26.54 -7.81 -16.17
N GLU A 125 -26.54 -8.93 -16.90
CA GLU A 125 -26.63 -10.28 -16.33
C GLU A 125 -25.33 -10.65 -15.63
N ILE A 126 -24.19 -10.29 -16.24
CA ILE A 126 -22.84 -10.43 -15.65
C ILE A 126 -22.77 -9.69 -14.30
N LEU A 127 -23.20 -8.44 -14.25
CA LEU A 127 -23.23 -7.64 -13.02
C LEU A 127 -24.22 -8.17 -11.97
N GLY A 128 -25.34 -8.77 -12.41
CA GLY A 128 -26.32 -9.38 -11.51
C GLY A 128 -25.83 -10.69 -10.89
N ARG A 129 -25.00 -11.45 -11.61
CA ARG A 129 -24.43 -12.72 -11.16
C ARG A 129 -23.17 -12.53 -10.30
N HIS A 130 -22.33 -11.55 -10.63
CA HIS A 130 -21.06 -11.38 -9.95
C HIS A 130 -21.24 -10.80 -8.54
N PRO A 131 -20.66 -11.40 -7.48
CA PRO A 131 -20.92 -11.01 -6.10
C PRO A 131 -20.49 -9.59 -5.73
N TYR A 132 -19.36 -9.09 -6.24
CA TYR A 132 -18.79 -7.80 -5.83
C TYR A 132 -18.27 -6.89 -6.97
N LEU A 133 -18.54 -7.21 -8.25
CA LEU A 133 -17.94 -6.47 -9.39
C LEU A 133 -18.43 -5.01 -9.46
N ASN A 134 -19.69 -4.76 -9.09
CA ASN A 134 -20.23 -3.40 -9.05
C ASN A 134 -19.46 -2.53 -8.05
N ASP A 135 -19.24 -3.03 -6.84
CA ASP A 135 -18.49 -2.31 -5.80
C ASP A 135 -17.00 -2.18 -6.17
N LEU A 136 -16.44 -3.16 -6.88
CA LEU A 136 -15.09 -3.08 -7.43
C LEU A 136 -14.98 -1.97 -8.48
N CYS A 137 -15.99 -1.80 -9.35
CA CYS A 137 -16.03 -0.71 -10.33
C CYS A 137 -16.07 0.66 -9.65
N GLU A 138 -16.89 0.81 -8.61
CA GLU A 138 -16.97 2.05 -7.82
C GLU A 138 -15.63 2.38 -7.13
N LEU A 139 -14.94 1.37 -6.60
CA LEU A 139 -13.62 1.57 -6.04
C LEU A 139 -12.64 1.99 -7.14
N ALA A 140 -12.59 1.25 -8.26
CA ALA A 140 -11.69 1.51 -9.36
C ALA A 140 -11.80 2.95 -9.90
N LYS A 141 -13.02 3.49 -10.03
CA LYS A 141 -13.28 4.88 -10.44
C LYS A 141 -12.61 5.94 -9.54
N LYS A 142 -12.38 5.64 -8.26
CA LYS A 142 -11.74 6.55 -7.30
C LYS A 142 -10.21 6.52 -7.38
N LEU A 143 -9.64 5.48 -8.00
CA LEU A 143 -8.20 5.27 -8.06
C LEU A 143 -7.63 5.89 -9.33
N SER A 144 -6.34 6.26 -9.26
CA SER A 144 -5.61 6.77 -10.42
C SER A 144 -5.19 5.65 -11.38
N LEU A 145 -4.85 4.47 -10.85
CA LEU A 145 -4.33 3.35 -11.62
C LEU A 145 -4.92 2.01 -11.17
N VAL A 146 -5.36 1.23 -12.16
CA VAL A 146 -5.66 -0.19 -12.04
C VAL A 146 -4.69 -0.95 -12.93
N ILE A 147 -3.89 -1.83 -12.35
CA ILE A 147 -3.00 -2.75 -13.08
C ILE A 147 -3.77 -4.05 -13.27
N ASN A 148 -4.08 -4.40 -14.52
CA ASN A 148 -4.82 -5.60 -14.85
C ASN A 148 -3.88 -6.61 -15.53
N PHE A 149 -3.82 -7.82 -14.97
CA PHE A 149 -3.08 -8.93 -15.56
C PHE A 149 -3.94 -9.77 -16.50
N ASN A 150 -5.24 -9.50 -16.57
CA ASN A 150 -6.18 -10.22 -17.41
C ASN A 150 -6.15 -9.69 -18.85
N PHE A 151 -6.41 -10.59 -19.79
CA PHE A 151 -6.61 -10.24 -21.19
C PHE A 151 -8.02 -9.70 -21.46
N ASP A 152 -9.01 -10.05 -20.63
CA ASP A 152 -10.39 -9.62 -20.82
C ASP A 152 -10.61 -8.13 -20.48
N ASP A 153 -11.67 -7.52 -21.03
CA ASP A 153 -12.06 -6.13 -20.73
C ASP A 153 -13.30 -6.02 -19.83
N ILE A 154 -13.64 -7.05 -19.03
CA ILE A 154 -14.89 -7.11 -18.26
C ILE A 154 -14.98 -5.98 -17.24
N LEU A 155 -13.89 -5.69 -16.52
CA LEU A 155 -13.85 -4.57 -15.57
C LEU A 155 -14.14 -3.24 -16.28
N ALA A 156 -13.55 -3.02 -17.46
CA ALA A 156 -13.77 -1.82 -18.24
C ALA A 156 -15.22 -1.75 -18.78
N GLU A 157 -15.77 -2.86 -19.25
CA GLU A 157 -17.17 -2.95 -19.71
C GLU A 157 -18.15 -2.64 -18.57
N ALA A 158 -17.94 -3.24 -17.41
CA ALA A 158 -18.71 -2.98 -16.20
C ALA A 158 -18.63 -1.51 -15.77
N MET A 159 -17.43 -0.92 -15.74
CA MET A 159 -17.24 0.50 -15.41
C MET A 159 -17.97 1.43 -16.40
N ASN A 160 -17.95 1.14 -17.70
CA ASN A 160 -18.70 1.91 -18.69
C ASN A 160 -20.21 1.85 -18.38
N PHE A 161 -20.74 0.65 -18.18
CA PHE A 161 -22.18 0.44 -17.92
C PHE A 161 -22.65 1.19 -16.66
N VAL A 162 -21.90 1.08 -15.55
CA VAL A 162 -22.26 1.78 -14.30
C VAL A 162 -22.20 3.30 -14.51
N SER A 163 -21.22 3.81 -15.26
CA SER A 163 -21.09 5.25 -15.53
C SER A 163 -22.22 5.79 -16.42
N GLU A 164 -22.65 5.04 -17.42
CA GLU A 164 -23.79 5.42 -18.29
C GLU A 164 -25.09 5.51 -17.50
N LYS A 165 -25.31 4.57 -16.57
CA LYS A 165 -26.50 4.55 -15.71
C LYS A 165 -26.58 5.76 -14.80
N GLU A 166 -25.44 6.22 -14.28
CA GLU A 166 -25.37 7.37 -13.37
C GLU A 166 -25.60 8.72 -14.07
N LYS A 167 -25.52 8.78 -15.41
CA LYS A 167 -25.61 10.01 -16.24
C LYS A 167 -24.73 11.16 -15.72
N SER A 168 -23.72 10.86 -14.91
CA SER A 168 -23.09 11.84 -14.01
C SER A 168 -21.83 12.50 -14.58
N LEU A 169 -21.39 12.11 -15.77
CA LEU A 169 -20.08 12.52 -16.28
C LEU A 169 -20.15 13.15 -17.67
N SER A 170 -19.70 14.40 -17.76
CA SER A 170 -19.36 15.10 -19.00
C SER A 170 -18.01 14.64 -19.58
N GLN A 171 -17.24 13.83 -18.85
CA GLN A 171 -15.91 13.34 -19.21
C GLN A 171 -15.79 11.83 -19.05
N ARG A 172 -14.92 11.19 -19.83
CA ARG A 172 -14.72 9.73 -19.77
C ARG A 172 -14.05 9.33 -18.44
N PRO A 173 -14.66 8.49 -17.60
CA PRO A 173 -14.17 8.20 -16.24
C PRO A 173 -12.85 7.42 -16.21
N PHE A 174 -12.54 6.69 -17.28
CA PHE A 174 -11.33 5.86 -17.33
C PHE A 174 -10.80 5.68 -18.74
N THR A 175 -9.55 5.25 -18.83
CA THR A 175 -8.89 4.88 -20.08
C THR A 175 -8.22 3.52 -19.97
N VAL A 176 -8.43 2.67 -20.97
CA VAL A 176 -7.78 1.36 -21.08
C VAL A 176 -6.53 1.51 -21.94
N VAL A 177 -5.38 1.11 -21.40
CA VAL A 177 -4.08 1.17 -22.07
C VAL A 177 -3.36 -0.16 -21.90
N TYR A 178 -2.55 -0.54 -22.90
CA TYR A 178 -1.68 -1.71 -22.87
C TYR A 178 -0.21 -1.28 -23.02
N HIS A 179 0.06 0.02 -22.99
CA HIS A 179 1.39 0.61 -22.92
C HIS A 179 1.44 1.50 -21.67
N PRO A 180 2.59 1.63 -21.02
CA PRO A 180 2.71 2.46 -19.83
C PRO A 180 2.38 3.90 -20.21
N PRO A 181 1.44 4.55 -19.51
CA PRO A 181 1.20 5.97 -19.73
C PRO A 181 2.43 6.75 -19.27
N LEU A 182 2.88 7.72 -20.07
CA LEU A 182 3.97 8.62 -19.66
C LEU A 182 3.54 9.56 -18.53
N LEU A 183 2.25 9.90 -18.49
CA LEU A 183 1.63 10.78 -17.51
C LEU A 183 0.25 10.25 -17.12
N ASP A 184 -0.07 10.34 -15.84
CA ASP A 184 -1.43 10.09 -15.37
C ASP A 184 -2.36 11.21 -15.82
N ARG A 185 -3.60 10.84 -16.14
CA ARG A 185 -4.66 11.82 -16.31
C ARG A 185 -5.18 12.25 -14.94
N SER A 186 -5.34 13.55 -14.75
CA SER A 186 -6.05 14.09 -13.59
C SER A 186 -7.51 13.66 -13.66
N ASP A 187 -8.02 13.10 -12.56
CA ASP A 187 -9.45 12.76 -12.37
C ASP A 187 -10.03 11.69 -13.30
N ALA A 188 -9.17 10.84 -13.89
CA ALA A 188 -9.60 9.64 -14.60
C ALA A 188 -8.72 8.44 -14.24
N THR A 189 -9.35 7.28 -14.11
CA THR A 189 -8.63 6.02 -13.82
C THR A 189 -7.95 5.48 -15.07
N THR A 190 -6.68 5.09 -14.96
CA THR A 190 -6.01 4.35 -16.02
C THR A 190 -6.06 2.86 -15.73
N ILE A 191 -6.65 2.07 -16.63
CA ILE A 191 -6.61 0.60 -16.57
C ILE A 191 -5.48 0.14 -17.48
N TYR A 192 -4.38 -0.29 -16.89
CA TYR A 192 -3.19 -0.75 -17.59
C TYR A 192 -3.15 -2.28 -17.66
N HIS A 193 -3.30 -2.83 -18.86
CA HIS A 193 -3.20 -4.27 -19.12
C HIS A 193 -1.75 -4.65 -19.38
N VAL A 194 -1.12 -5.30 -18.40
CA VAL A 194 0.31 -5.65 -18.45
C VAL A 194 0.58 -6.67 -19.55
N ASN A 195 -0.28 -7.67 -19.67
CA ASN A 195 -0.12 -8.77 -20.61
C ASN A 195 -0.76 -8.50 -21.99
N GLY A 196 -1.35 -7.32 -22.17
CA GLY A 196 -2.17 -6.98 -23.34
C GLY A 196 -3.67 -7.15 -23.09
N VAL A 197 -4.47 -6.66 -24.03
CA VAL A 197 -5.94 -6.60 -23.92
C VAL A 197 -6.61 -7.14 -25.17
N LEU A 198 -7.60 -8.00 -24.94
CA LEU A 198 -8.48 -8.60 -25.92
C LEU A 198 -9.93 -8.24 -25.58
N PRO A 199 -10.42 -7.08 -26.05
CA PRO A 199 -11.78 -6.67 -25.80
C PRO A 199 -12.79 -7.67 -26.34
N ARG A 200 -13.90 -7.84 -25.62
CA ARG A 200 -15.01 -8.68 -26.03
C ARG A 200 -15.58 -8.27 -27.38
N GLU A 201 -15.77 -6.96 -27.58
CA GLU A 201 -16.22 -6.40 -28.85
C GLU A 201 -15.09 -6.35 -29.88
N ASN A 202 -15.29 -7.02 -31.01
CA ASN A 202 -14.29 -7.10 -32.09
C ASN A 202 -13.92 -5.75 -32.72
N LEU A 203 -14.76 -4.73 -32.60
CA LEU A 203 -14.53 -3.39 -33.14
C LEU A 203 -13.59 -2.55 -32.26
N LYS A 204 -13.39 -2.92 -30.99
CA LYS A 204 -12.47 -2.22 -30.09
C LYS A 204 -11.02 -2.56 -30.40
N LYS A 205 -10.12 -1.62 -30.13
CA LYS A 205 -8.68 -1.79 -30.35
C LYS A 205 -8.12 -2.90 -29.45
N ARG A 206 -7.52 -3.92 -30.07
CA ARG A 206 -6.77 -5.00 -29.40
C ARG A 206 -5.29 -4.65 -29.26
N SER A 207 -4.60 -5.25 -28.30
CA SER A 207 -3.14 -5.18 -28.25
C SER A 207 -2.54 -5.96 -29.42
N PRO A 208 -1.52 -5.41 -30.12
CA PRO A 208 -0.90 -6.08 -31.27
C PRO A 208 -0.07 -7.31 -30.87
N GLN A 209 0.45 -7.33 -29.64
CA GLN A 209 1.22 -8.42 -29.06
C GLN A 209 0.64 -8.72 -27.67
N LEU A 210 0.60 -10.01 -27.32
CA LEU A 210 0.13 -10.52 -26.03
C LEU A 210 1.32 -11.17 -25.32
N ILE A 211 1.42 -10.96 -24.02
CA ILE A 211 2.38 -11.65 -23.16
C ILE A 211 1.67 -12.90 -22.63
N PHE A 212 1.91 -14.03 -23.26
CA PHE A 212 1.23 -15.30 -22.95
C PHE A 212 2.18 -16.50 -22.95
N THR A 213 3.15 -16.52 -23.85
CA THR A 213 4.10 -17.63 -24.01
C THR A 213 5.41 -17.33 -23.28
N GLU A 214 6.16 -18.37 -22.91
CA GLU A 214 7.48 -18.23 -22.28
C GLU A 214 8.39 -17.24 -23.03
N ASP A 215 8.42 -17.32 -24.36
CA ASP A 215 9.22 -16.41 -25.20
C ASP A 215 8.77 -14.95 -25.05
N SER A 216 7.46 -14.69 -25.04
CA SER A 216 6.92 -13.34 -24.83
C SER A 216 7.18 -12.79 -23.41
N PHE A 217 7.20 -13.65 -22.39
CA PHE A 217 7.57 -13.28 -21.02
C PHE A 217 9.07 -13.00 -20.93
N ALA A 218 9.90 -13.84 -21.54
CA ALA A 218 11.34 -13.64 -21.62
C ALA A 218 11.66 -12.34 -22.36
N ASP A 219 10.99 -12.04 -23.47
CA ASP A 219 11.11 -10.77 -24.19
C ASP A 219 10.69 -9.57 -23.34
N ALA A 220 9.56 -9.67 -22.63
CA ALA A 220 9.10 -8.61 -21.74
C ALA A 220 10.08 -8.34 -20.59
N LEU A 221 10.74 -9.38 -20.07
CA LEU A 221 11.76 -9.29 -19.03
C LEU A 221 13.13 -8.85 -19.57
N ALA A 222 13.55 -9.36 -20.74
CA ALA A 222 14.84 -9.07 -21.35
C ALA A 222 14.90 -7.68 -21.99
N ARG A 223 13.76 -7.14 -22.43
CA ARG A 223 13.63 -5.73 -22.83
C ARG A 223 13.68 -4.76 -21.63
N SER A 224 13.95 -5.24 -20.41
CA SER A 224 14.28 -4.41 -19.25
C SER A 224 15.69 -3.82 -19.44
N PRO A 225 15.79 -2.59 -19.96
CA PRO A 225 15.11 -1.42 -19.41
C PRO A 225 14.08 -0.84 -20.39
N GLY A 226 12.85 -1.31 -20.27
CA GLY A 226 11.70 -0.73 -20.95
C GLY A 226 10.99 0.22 -20.00
N ILE A 227 10.40 1.28 -20.53
CA ILE A 227 9.58 2.26 -19.80
C ILE A 227 8.50 1.55 -18.94
N SER A 228 8.08 0.32 -19.29
CA SER A 228 7.04 -0.44 -18.59
C SER A 228 7.43 -0.99 -17.23
N SER A 229 8.60 -1.63 -17.09
CA SER A 229 9.00 -2.26 -15.81
C SER A 229 9.35 -1.20 -14.77
N GLU A 230 10.07 -0.15 -15.18
CA GLU A 230 10.39 1.01 -14.34
C GLU A 230 9.13 1.76 -13.91
N TYR A 231 8.18 1.97 -14.84
CA TYR A 231 6.90 2.60 -14.54
C TYR A 231 6.14 1.82 -13.46
N ILE A 232 5.94 0.51 -13.64
CA ILE A 232 5.23 -0.32 -12.65
C ILE A 232 5.97 -0.27 -11.31
N PHE A 233 7.29 -0.49 -11.32
CA PHE A 233 8.09 -0.49 -10.10
C PHE A 233 7.98 0.84 -9.32
N LEU A 234 8.04 1.98 -10.00
CA LEU A 234 7.88 3.29 -9.37
C LEU A 234 6.50 3.42 -8.69
N ARG A 235 5.45 2.86 -9.29
CA ARG A 235 4.12 2.82 -8.65
C ARG A 235 4.09 1.97 -7.40
N PHE A 236 4.75 0.81 -7.38
CA PHE A 236 4.87 0.01 -6.16
C PHE A 236 5.60 0.79 -5.05
N VAL A 237 6.61 1.58 -5.40
CA VAL A 237 7.34 2.44 -4.45
C VAL A 237 6.45 3.57 -3.89
N GLN A 238 5.73 4.29 -4.76
CA GLN A 238 4.99 5.50 -4.39
C GLN A 238 3.60 5.22 -3.80
N ASN A 239 2.96 4.15 -4.23
CA ASN A 239 1.57 3.83 -3.94
C ASN A 239 1.46 2.53 -3.14
N THR A 240 0.36 2.42 -2.41
CA THR A 240 -0.06 1.16 -1.78
C THR A 240 -0.86 0.37 -2.81
N MET A 241 -0.57 -0.92 -2.94
CA MET A 241 -1.25 -1.81 -3.88
C MET A 241 -2.28 -2.66 -3.13
N LEU A 242 -3.50 -2.75 -3.67
CA LEU A 242 -4.51 -3.72 -3.26
C LEU A 242 -4.67 -4.77 -4.36
N LEU A 243 -4.32 -6.02 -4.09
CA LEU A 243 -4.40 -7.14 -5.03
C LEU A 243 -5.72 -7.87 -4.82
N ILE A 244 -6.53 -8.00 -5.88
CA ILE A 244 -7.82 -8.73 -5.85
C ILE A 244 -7.89 -9.71 -7.03
N GLY A 245 -8.29 -10.95 -6.75
CA GLY A 245 -8.42 -11.99 -7.79
C GLY A 245 -7.10 -12.46 -8.39
N HIS A 246 -5.96 -12.15 -7.76
CA HIS A 246 -4.64 -12.56 -8.21
C HIS A 246 -4.12 -13.73 -7.36
N SER A 247 -3.51 -14.76 -7.96
CA SER A 247 -3.01 -15.93 -7.21
C SER A 247 -1.55 -15.82 -6.78
N LEU A 248 -0.89 -14.69 -7.07
CA LEU A 248 0.55 -14.49 -6.95
C LEU A 248 1.38 -15.56 -7.69
N ASN A 249 0.89 -16.19 -8.74
CA ASN A 249 1.72 -17.14 -9.51
C ASN A 249 2.68 -16.42 -10.45
N ASP A 250 2.31 -15.22 -10.91
CA ASP A 250 3.10 -14.39 -11.82
C ASP A 250 4.49 -14.03 -11.23
N THR A 251 5.54 -14.35 -11.99
CA THR A 251 6.94 -14.12 -11.59
C THR A 251 7.32 -12.64 -11.62
N SER A 252 6.77 -11.86 -12.55
CA SER A 252 7.03 -10.43 -12.67
C SER A 252 6.50 -9.66 -11.46
N LEU A 253 5.27 -9.96 -11.03
CA LEU A 253 4.67 -9.35 -9.84
C LEU A 253 5.48 -9.67 -8.56
N LYS A 254 5.91 -10.93 -8.39
CA LYS A 254 6.78 -11.32 -7.26
C LYS A 254 8.08 -10.52 -7.24
N ASN A 255 8.67 -10.27 -8.41
CA ASN A 255 9.90 -9.50 -8.53
C ASN A 255 9.66 -8.03 -8.14
N TYR A 256 8.57 -7.39 -8.61
CA TYR A 256 8.24 -6.02 -8.21
C TYR A 256 8.02 -5.89 -6.70
N LEU A 257 7.31 -6.84 -6.09
CA LEU A 257 7.07 -6.88 -4.65
C LEU A 257 8.38 -7.05 -3.85
N ARG A 258 9.29 -7.92 -4.29
CA ARG A 258 10.61 -8.09 -3.65
C ARG A 258 11.48 -6.85 -3.77
N LEU A 259 11.54 -6.24 -4.96
CA LEU A 259 12.28 -5.00 -5.19
C LEU A 259 11.71 -3.86 -4.34
N ASN A 260 10.38 -3.77 -4.22
CA ASN A 260 9.73 -2.80 -3.35
C ASN A 260 10.11 -3.01 -1.89
N ARG A 261 10.01 -4.25 -1.38
CA ARG A 261 10.40 -4.60 -0.01
C ARG A 261 11.83 -4.17 0.29
N ASP A 262 12.76 -4.34 -0.65
CA ASP A 262 14.17 -4.02 -0.43
C ASP A 262 14.44 -2.50 -0.51
N LYS A 263 13.69 -1.75 -1.33
CA LYS A 263 13.88 -0.30 -1.53
C LYS A 263 13.06 0.58 -0.59
N CYS A 264 11.83 0.18 -0.32
CA CYS A 264 10.85 0.88 0.53
C CYS A 264 10.25 -0.09 1.56
N PRO A 265 11.07 -0.58 2.50
CA PRO A 265 10.71 -1.69 3.39
C PRO A 265 9.58 -1.38 4.38
N ALA A 266 9.20 -0.12 4.53
CA ALA A 266 8.04 0.28 5.33
C ALA A 266 6.71 0.25 4.57
N ASN A 267 6.74 0.35 3.23
CA ASN A 267 5.53 0.30 2.42
C ASN A 267 5.02 -1.15 2.38
N HIS A 268 3.82 -1.36 2.92
CA HIS A 268 3.15 -2.65 2.91
C HIS A 268 2.02 -2.60 1.89
N HIS A 269 1.86 -3.70 1.16
CA HIS A 269 0.78 -3.89 0.20
C HIS A 269 -0.26 -4.85 0.77
N TYR A 270 -1.45 -4.87 0.17
CA TYR A 270 -2.55 -5.71 0.61
C TYR A 270 -2.95 -6.69 -0.48
N MET A 271 -3.27 -7.91 -0.10
CA MET A 271 -3.84 -8.92 -0.99
C MET A 271 -5.08 -9.51 -0.37
N ILE A 272 -6.16 -9.54 -1.13
CA ILE A 272 -7.34 -10.32 -0.76
C ILE A 272 -7.13 -11.75 -1.22
N TYR A 273 -6.97 -12.66 -0.27
CA TYR A 273 -6.98 -14.10 -0.51
C TYR A 273 -8.41 -14.60 -0.44
N TRP A 274 -8.91 -15.10 -1.57
CA TRP A 274 -10.27 -15.60 -1.66
C TRP A 274 -10.43 -16.94 -0.95
N LEU A 275 -11.47 -17.05 -0.12
CA LEU A 275 -11.90 -18.28 0.51
C LEU A 275 -13.24 -18.73 -0.08
N ASP A 276 -13.33 -19.99 -0.49
CA ASP A 276 -14.62 -20.60 -0.86
C ASP A 276 -15.59 -20.60 0.32
N LYS A 277 -15.09 -20.92 1.53
CA LYS A 277 -15.83 -20.91 2.79
C LYS A 277 -14.98 -20.31 3.90
N PRO A 278 -15.59 -19.71 4.95
CA PRO A 278 -14.85 -19.13 6.07
C PRO A 278 -13.83 -20.09 6.71
N ASP A 279 -14.15 -21.40 6.73
CA ASP A 279 -13.36 -22.46 7.35
C ASP A 279 -12.53 -23.28 6.35
N SER A 280 -12.35 -22.82 5.12
CA SER A 280 -11.61 -23.58 4.10
C SER A 280 -10.12 -23.78 4.44
N LEU A 281 -9.56 -22.90 5.29
CA LEU A 281 -8.18 -22.98 5.78
C LEU A 281 -8.17 -22.96 7.31
N SER A 282 -7.38 -23.86 7.90
CA SER A 282 -7.13 -23.85 9.34
C SER A 282 -6.43 -22.55 9.76
N ALA A 283 -6.57 -22.16 11.04
CA ALA A 283 -5.91 -20.97 11.56
C ALA A 283 -4.37 -21.01 11.36
N GLN A 284 -3.77 -22.20 11.52
CA GLN A 284 -2.33 -22.39 11.30
C GLN A 284 -1.95 -22.13 9.84
N GLN A 285 -2.66 -22.73 8.88
CA GLN A 285 -2.38 -22.54 7.45
C GLN A 285 -2.53 -21.08 7.02
N ARG A 286 -3.51 -20.36 7.59
CA ARG A 286 -3.70 -18.93 7.35
C ARG A 286 -2.52 -18.11 7.88
N ASN A 287 -2.07 -18.41 9.09
CA ASN A 287 -0.90 -17.74 9.68
C ASN A 287 0.37 -18.04 8.87
N ASP A 288 0.60 -19.29 8.47
CA ASP A 288 1.78 -19.66 7.68
C ASP A 288 1.80 -18.92 6.33
N LEU A 289 0.65 -18.83 5.64
CA LEU A 289 0.55 -18.08 4.39
C LEU A 289 0.73 -16.57 4.60
N PHE A 290 0.12 -16.03 5.67
CA PHE A 290 0.24 -14.63 6.03
C PHE A 290 1.70 -14.24 6.29
N GLU A 291 2.40 -14.99 7.13
CA GLU A 291 3.80 -14.74 7.49
C GLU A 291 4.72 -14.91 6.27
N ALA A 292 4.51 -15.95 5.46
CA ALA A 292 5.30 -16.15 4.25
C ALA A 292 5.18 -14.97 3.28
N ASN A 293 3.96 -14.48 3.04
CA ASN A 293 3.72 -13.33 2.17
C ASN A 293 4.27 -12.02 2.77
N LEU A 294 4.12 -11.83 4.07
CA LEU A 294 4.63 -10.66 4.78
C LEU A 294 6.16 -10.60 4.75
N GLU A 295 6.84 -11.73 4.93
CA GLU A 295 8.30 -11.78 4.95
C GLU A 295 8.93 -11.67 3.55
N LEU A 296 8.36 -12.40 2.58
CA LEU A 296 8.90 -12.45 1.23
C LEU A 296 8.59 -11.18 0.43
N TYR A 297 7.43 -10.56 0.66
CA TYR A 297 6.86 -9.55 -0.23
C TYR A 297 6.34 -8.28 0.45
N ASN A 298 6.44 -8.13 1.78
CA ASN A 298 5.77 -7.06 2.54
C ASN A 298 4.26 -6.99 2.23
N LEU A 299 3.65 -8.16 2.01
CA LEU A 299 2.28 -8.28 1.57
C LEU A 299 1.38 -8.79 2.70
N ILE A 300 0.49 -7.92 3.18
CA ILE A 300 -0.53 -8.26 4.16
C ILE A 300 -1.65 -9.02 3.46
N THR A 301 -1.84 -10.27 3.87
CA THR A 301 -2.86 -11.14 3.29
C THR A 301 -4.15 -11.03 4.10
N ILE A 302 -5.23 -10.59 3.45
CA ILE A 302 -6.57 -10.48 4.02
C ILE A 302 -7.41 -11.62 3.46
N PHE A 303 -7.84 -12.53 4.32
CA PHE A 303 -8.63 -13.69 3.94
C PHE A 303 -10.12 -13.33 3.91
N LEU A 304 -10.78 -13.42 2.76
CA LEU A 304 -12.20 -13.05 2.60
C LEU A 304 -12.94 -13.99 1.66
N THR A 305 -14.21 -14.24 1.95
CA THR A 305 -15.20 -14.87 1.05
C THR A 305 -15.83 -13.82 0.13
N SER A 306 -16.48 -14.22 -0.97
CA SER A 306 -17.08 -13.25 -1.91
C SER A 306 -18.06 -12.25 -1.28
N PRO A 307 -18.95 -12.65 -0.33
CA PRO A 307 -19.80 -11.69 0.39
C PRO A 307 -19.02 -10.72 1.29
N GLU A 308 -17.94 -11.20 1.94
CA GLU A 308 -17.08 -10.35 2.79
C GLU A 308 -16.29 -9.35 1.93
N ILE A 309 -15.81 -9.76 0.75
CA ILE A 309 -15.17 -8.85 -0.23
C ILE A 309 -16.13 -7.73 -0.62
N LYS A 310 -17.40 -8.08 -0.90
CA LYS A 310 -18.43 -7.09 -1.21
C LYS A 310 -18.59 -6.07 -0.08
N GLU A 311 -18.81 -6.52 1.16
CA GLU A 311 -18.99 -5.62 2.31
C GLU A 311 -17.74 -4.74 2.57
N VAL A 312 -16.53 -5.28 2.36
CA VAL A 312 -15.28 -4.51 2.44
C VAL A 312 -15.22 -3.43 1.36
N LEU A 313 -15.55 -3.76 0.11
CA LEU A 313 -15.56 -2.78 -0.97
C LEU A 313 -16.63 -1.70 -0.76
N GLU A 314 -17.83 -2.08 -0.31
CA GLU A 314 -18.90 -1.14 0.08
C GLU A 314 -18.44 -0.15 1.15
N LEU A 315 -17.67 -0.63 2.14
CA LEU A 315 -17.11 0.20 3.20
C LEU A 315 -16.01 1.15 2.66
N LEU A 316 -15.09 0.65 1.83
CA LEU A 316 -14.07 1.49 1.18
C LEU A 316 -14.69 2.50 0.20
N ASN A 317 -15.89 2.22 -0.31
CA ASN A 317 -16.62 3.08 -1.21
C ASN A 317 -17.41 4.20 -0.54
N LYS A 318 -17.39 4.32 0.81
CA LYS A 318 -17.99 5.47 1.49
C LYS A 318 -17.33 6.79 1.04
N LYS A 319 -18.16 7.82 0.88
CA LYS A 319 -17.72 9.16 0.44
C LYS A 319 -17.37 10.03 1.64
N GLU A 320 -18.18 9.95 2.68
CA GLU A 320 -17.96 10.68 3.92
C GLU A 320 -17.16 9.81 4.89
N GLU A 321 -16.10 10.40 5.45
CA GLU A 321 -15.25 9.75 6.44
C GLU A 321 -16.02 9.37 7.71
N ARG A 322 -17.03 10.16 8.07
CA ARG A 322 -17.89 9.88 9.21
C ARG A 322 -18.62 8.55 9.07
N ASP A 323 -19.21 8.28 7.90
CA ASP A 323 -19.92 7.03 7.64
C ASP A 323 -18.98 5.82 7.74
N PHE A 324 -17.72 5.97 7.32
CA PHE A 324 -16.71 4.93 7.46
C PHE A 324 -16.38 4.67 8.93
N ARG A 325 -16.15 5.74 9.71
CA ARG A 325 -15.83 5.65 11.13
C ARG A 325 -16.96 5.01 11.93
N ASP A 326 -18.19 5.51 11.77
CA ASP A 326 -19.36 5.02 12.50
C ASP A 326 -19.54 3.50 12.29
N LEU A 327 -19.29 2.99 11.08
CA LEU A 327 -19.38 1.56 10.77
C LEU A 327 -18.26 0.69 11.37
N ILE A 328 -17.05 1.23 11.53
CA ILE A 328 -15.94 0.52 12.17
C ILE A 328 -16.11 0.55 13.69
N ASP A 329 -16.49 1.70 14.25
CA ASP A 329 -16.70 1.89 15.70
C ASP A 329 -17.87 1.01 16.21
N ASP A 330 -18.85 0.69 15.35
CA ASP A 330 -19.91 -0.29 15.64
C ASP A 330 -19.41 -1.75 15.76
N ILE A 331 -18.16 -2.02 15.37
CA ILE A 331 -17.55 -3.36 15.33
C ILE A 331 -16.36 -3.46 16.30
N VAL A 332 -15.53 -2.43 16.41
CA VAL A 332 -14.27 -2.44 17.18
C VAL A 332 -14.11 -1.17 18.01
N ASP A 333 -13.72 -1.30 19.29
CA ASP A 333 -13.59 -0.20 20.24
C ASP A 333 -12.29 0.64 20.10
N GLU A 334 -11.28 0.18 19.35
CA GLU A 334 -9.99 0.87 19.17
C GLU A 334 -10.08 2.16 18.34
N GLY A 335 -11.19 2.39 17.64
CA GLY A 335 -11.40 3.51 16.74
C GLY A 335 -10.62 3.41 15.44
N CYS A 336 -10.63 4.51 14.66
CA CYS A 336 -10.13 4.55 13.28
C CYS A 336 -8.89 5.45 13.06
N SER A 337 -8.38 6.10 14.10
CA SER A 337 -7.29 7.08 14.00
C SER A 337 -6.15 6.72 14.95
N PHE A 338 -4.99 6.38 14.38
CA PHE A 338 -3.83 5.89 15.11
C PHE A 338 -2.70 6.91 15.07
N ASN A 339 -2.44 7.54 16.22
CA ASN A 339 -1.39 8.53 16.40
C ASN A 339 -0.13 7.90 16.99
N TYR A 340 1.02 8.13 16.36
CA TYR A 340 2.32 7.66 16.79
C TYR A 340 3.32 8.80 16.87
N TYR A 341 4.02 8.89 17.99
CA TYR A 341 5.07 9.87 18.22
C TYR A 341 6.44 9.20 18.16
N ILE A 342 7.30 9.63 17.23
CA ILE A 342 8.67 9.15 17.12
C ILE A 342 9.56 9.96 18.07
N VAL A 343 9.96 9.35 19.19
CA VAL A 343 10.73 10.00 20.26
C VAL A 343 12.13 9.41 20.33
N GLY A 344 13.11 10.19 20.79
CA GLY A 344 14.47 9.71 21.00
C GLY A 344 15.50 10.83 21.06
N PRO A 345 16.75 10.52 21.46
CA PRO A 345 17.80 11.54 21.58
C PRO A 345 18.16 12.16 20.23
N VAL A 346 18.90 13.28 20.29
CA VAL A 346 19.46 13.91 19.08
C VAL A 346 20.34 12.90 18.33
N ALA A 347 20.29 12.92 17.00
CA ALA A 347 21.01 12.00 16.10
C ALA A 347 20.60 10.50 16.17
N ALA A 348 19.51 10.15 16.87
CA ALA A 348 19.00 8.77 16.92
C ALA A 348 18.49 8.22 15.57
N GLY A 349 18.33 9.07 14.55
CA GLY A 349 17.83 8.65 13.23
C GLY A 349 16.34 8.85 13.02
N LYS A 350 15.64 9.57 13.92
CA LYS A 350 14.19 9.85 13.86
C LYS A 350 13.73 10.34 12.48
N SER A 351 14.30 11.44 11.98
CA SER A 351 13.88 12.02 10.70
C SER A 351 14.17 11.09 9.51
N SER A 352 15.25 10.28 9.59
CA SER A 352 15.54 9.27 8.55
C SER A 352 14.54 8.12 8.55
N VAL A 353 14.06 7.70 9.74
CA VAL A 353 13.00 6.71 9.88
C VAL A 353 11.67 7.29 9.39
N LEU A 354 11.35 8.53 9.75
CA LEU A 354 10.13 9.21 9.33
C LEU A 354 10.06 9.38 7.81
N GLU A 355 11.20 9.64 7.15
CA GLU A 355 11.29 9.70 5.69
C GLU A 355 10.89 8.37 5.03
N GLN A 356 11.32 7.25 5.61
CA GLN A 356 10.95 5.92 5.13
C GLN A 356 9.48 5.59 5.42
N LEU A 357 8.87 6.23 6.42
CA LEU A 357 7.46 6.08 6.79
C LEU A 357 6.52 7.02 6.00
N ARG A 358 6.99 7.72 4.97
CA ARG A 358 6.13 8.55 4.08
C ARG A 358 5.08 7.77 3.29
N CYS A 359 5.09 6.44 3.36
CA CYS A 359 3.97 5.61 2.93
C CYS A 359 2.72 5.82 3.81
N PHE A 360 2.88 6.34 5.02
CA PHE A 360 1.82 6.81 5.91
C PHE A 360 1.76 8.35 5.95
N HIS A 361 0.81 8.90 6.71
CA HIS A 361 0.73 10.33 6.93
C HIS A 361 1.75 10.78 7.98
N THR A 362 2.67 11.67 7.60
CA THR A 362 3.75 12.15 8.47
C THR A 362 3.61 13.64 8.74
N TYR A 363 3.88 14.04 9.98
CA TYR A 363 3.93 15.42 10.44
C TYR A 363 5.38 15.77 10.80
N GLU A 364 5.98 16.64 10.01
CA GLU A 364 7.33 17.15 10.22
C GLU A 364 7.44 17.96 11.52
N GLU A 365 8.67 18.11 12.03
CA GLU A 365 8.97 18.83 13.28
C GLU A 365 8.57 20.31 13.17
N TRP A 366 8.89 20.95 12.04
CA TRP A 366 8.66 22.37 11.79
C TRP A 366 7.92 22.56 10.47
N THR A 367 6.84 23.33 10.50
CA THR A 367 6.08 23.73 9.30
C THR A 367 6.62 25.00 8.65
N ARG A 368 7.43 25.76 9.40
CA ARG A 368 8.07 27.01 8.97
C ARG A 368 9.59 26.89 9.09
N LEU A 369 10.28 27.74 8.35
CA LEU A 369 11.74 27.84 8.46
C LEU A 369 12.12 28.24 9.90
N PRO A 370 12.96 27.46 10.58
CA PRO A 370 13.38 27.77 11.94
C PRO A 370 14.24 29.04 11.95
N PRO A 371 14.12 29.89 13.00
CA PRO A 371 14.98 31.05 13.19
C PRO A 371 16.45 30.65 13.31
N LYS A 372 17.37 31.54 12.89
CA LYS A 372 18.82 31.25 12.83
C LYS A 372 19.37 30.91 14.21
N GLU A 373 18.79 31.49 15.24
CA GLU A 373 19.08 31.31 16.65
C GLU A 373 18.95 29.84 17.08
N MET A 374 18.07 29.03 16.46
CA MET A 374 17.93 27.60 16.78
C MET A 374 19.13 26.74 16.37
N TYR A 375 20.03 27.25 15.53
CA TYR A 375 21.27 26.55 15.16
C TYR A 375 22.43 26.84 16.12
N LEU A 376 22.26 27.77 17.04
CA LEU A 376 23.25 28.10 18.07
C LEU A 376 23.10 27.17 19.29
N SER A 377 24.20 26.93 19.97
CA SER A 377 24.22 26.21 21.24
C SER A 377 23.50 27.01 22.33
N PHE A 378 22.80 26.35 23.26
CA PHE A 378 22.00 27.02 24.30
C PHE A 378 22.81 27.97 25.20
N ASP A 379 24.11 27.72 25.32
CA ASP A 379 25.09 28.53 26.06
C ASP A 379 25.46 29.84 25.36
N LYS A 380 25.08 30.01 24.08
CA LYS A 380 25.42 31.18 23.26
C LYS A 380 24.24 32.11 22.99
N LEU A 381 23.05 31.78 23.49
CA LEU A 381 21.83 32.56 23.27
C LEU A 381 21.64 33.60 24.36
N ASP A 382 21.34 34.84 23.96
CA ASP A 382 20.86 35.87 24.88
C ASP A 382 19.38 35.63 25.27
N ASP A 383 18.88 36.35 26.27
CA ASP A 383 17.52 36.13 26.79
C ASP A 383 16.43 36.51 25.78
N ASN A 384 16.68 37.48 24.89
CA ASN A 384 15.74 37.85 23.82
C ASN A 384 15.71 36.78 22.72
N GLU A 385 16.87 36.21 22.37
CA GLU A 385 17.01 35.11 21.41
C GLU A 385 16.35 33.85 21.94
N LYS A 386 16.49 33.53 23.24
CA LYS A 386 15.75 32.44 23.88
C LYS A 386 14.24 32.65 23.80
N GLU A 387 13.75 33.85 24.10
CA GLU A 387 12.32 34.14 24.00
C GLU A 387 11.79 34.00 22.56
N LYS A 388 12.57 34.42 21.55
CA LYS A 388 12.24 34.21 20.14
C LYS A 388 12.15 32.73 19.79
N VAL A 389 13.13 31.92 20.22
CA VAL A 389 13.14 30.47 19.98
C VAL A 389 11.94 29.81 20.66
N ASP A 390 11.66 30.13 21.91
CA ASP A 390 10.54 29.58 22.66
C ASP A 390 9.19 29.93 22.02
N ASN A 391 8.99 31.20 21.63
CA ASN A 391 7.76 31.61 20.96
C ASN A 391 7.57 30.91 19.60
N PHE A 392 8.64 30.66 18.86
CA PHE A 392 8.59 29.86 17.63
C PHE A 392 8.20 28.41 17.93
N VAL A 393 8.88 27.75 18.88
CA VAL A 393 8.63 26.37 19.27
C VAL A 393 7.20 26.15 19.75
N TYR A 394 6.68 27.03 20.64
CA TYR A 394 5.30 26.94 21.10
C TYR A 394 4.29 27.19 19.97
N GLY A 395 4.61 28.08 19.03
CA GLY A 395 3.81 28.32 17.83
C GLY A 395 3.69 27.06 16.97
N GLU A 396 4.81 26.42 16.67
CA GLU A 396 4.85 25.18 15.87
C GLU A 396 4.16 24.01 16.59
N LEU A 397 4.34 23.86 17.91
CA LEU A 397 3.63 22.85 18.69
C LEU A 397 2.12 23.05 18.68
N LYS A 398 1.65 24.31 18.74
CA LYS A 398 0.23 24.63 18.65
C LYS A 398 -0.35 24.27 17.29
N GLU A 399 0.33 24.68 16.21
CA GLU A 399 -0.09 24.33 14.85
C GLU A 399 -0.11 22.82 14.62
N LYS A 400 0.92 22.10 15.12
CA LYS A 400 0.98 20.64 15.05
C LYS A 400 -0.19 19.99 15.80
N ASN A 401 -0.50 20.45 17.02
CA ASN A 401 -1.63 19.91 17.79
C ASN A 401 -2.98 20.13 17.06
N ILE A 402 -3.17 21.28 16.44
CA ILE A 402 -4.38 21.58 15.63
C ILE A 402 -4.48 20.68 14.40
N ARG A 403 -3.36 20.41 13.73
CA ARG A 403 -3.35 19.51 12.56
C ARG A 403 -3.68 18.08 12.95
N ILE A 404 -3.09 17.58 14.04
CA ILE A 404 -3.33 16.24 14.53
C ILE A 404 -4.78 16.09 15.02
N SER A 405 -5.34 17.11 15.67
CA SER A 405 -6.73 17.02 16.11
C SER A 405 -7.75 17.03 14.97
N LYS A 406 -7.35 17.51 13.80
CA LYS A 406 -8.11 17.43 12.55
C LYS A 406 -7.71 16.23 11.69
N ALA A 407 -6.81 15.38 12.18
CA ALA A 407 -6.36 14.22 11.43
C ALA A 407 -7.52 13.25 11.18
N GLY A 408 -7.60 12.79 9.94
CA GLY A 408 -8.62 11.86 9.49
C GLY A 408 -8.37 10.42 9.95
N VAL A 409 -9.12 9.49 9.38
CA VAL A 409 -8.91 8.03 9.50
C VAL A 409 -7.50 7.66 9.04
N GLY A 410 -6.87 6.71 9.74
CA GLY A 410 -5.61 6.10 9.33
C GLY A 410 -4.46 6.32 10.33
N PHE A 411 -3.24 6.29 9.80
CA PHE A 411 -2.00 6.27 10.57
C PHE A 411 -1.27 7.60 10.46
N HIS A 412 -0.92 8.16 11.63
CA HIS A 412 -0.36 9.50 11.77
C HIS A 412 0.94 9.45 12.56
N PHE A 413 2.06 9.71 11.88
CA PHE A 413 3.40 9.70 12.47
C PHE A 413 3.93 11.10 12.69
N MET A 414 4.50 11.34 13.86
CA MET A 414 4.90 12.68 14.27
C MET A 414 6.39 12.70 14.61
N ASP A 415 7.14 13.64 14.03
CA ASP A 415 8.53 13.86 14.43
C ASP A 415 8.54 14.52 15.81
N ARG A 416 8.96 13.77 16.84
CA ARG A 416 8.94 14.16 18.26
C ARG A 416 7.56 14.30 18.88
N ALA A 417 7.51 13.98 20.17
CA ALA A 417 6.37 14.23 21.02
C ALA A 417 6.42 15.65 21.62
N PRO A 418 5.28 16.26 21.97
CA PRO A 418 5.22 17.61 22.53
C PRO A 418 6.05 17.82 23.80
N LEU A 419 6.23 16.78 24.62
CA LEU A 419 6.96 16.88 25.90
C LEU A 419 8.47 16.64 25.75
N ASP A 420 8.99 16.42 24.52
CA ASP A 420 10.42 16.29 24.26
C ASP A 420 11.19 17.56 24.68
N LEU A 421 10.50 18.71 24.75
CA LEU A 421 11.04 19.97 25.27
C LEU A 421 11.60 19.86 26.69
N TYR A 422 11.09 18.95 27.51
CA TYR A 422 11.54 18.77 28.89
C TYR A 422 12.95 18.16 28.95
N ALA A 423 13.33 17.40 27.92
CA ALA A 423 14.66 16.82 27.83
C ALA A 423 15.74 17.85 27.48
N PHE A 424 15.35 19.09 27.14
CA PHE A 424 16.25 20.22 26.94
C PHE A 424 16.26 21.19 28.13
N SER A 425 15.57 20.86 29.23
CA SER A 425 15.56 21.68 30.44
C SER A 425 16.62 21.24 31.45
N ASN A 426 17.25 22.23 32.10
CA ASN A 426 18.33 21.99 33.04
C ASN A 426 17.83 21.56 34.43
N ASP A 427 16.66 22.04 34.85
CA ASP A 427 16.09 21.77 36.18
C ASP A 427 14.56 21.57 36.17
N ASP A 428 14.03 21.14 37.31
CA ASP A 428 12.59 20.92 37.49
C ASP A 428 11.77 22.22 37.50
N LYS A 429 12.40 23.36 37.81
CA LYS A 429 11.73 24.67 37.83
C LYS A 429 11.43 25.12 36.41
N GLU A 430 12.40 25.00 35.51
CA GLU A 430 12.27 25.28 34.08
C GLU A 430 11.21 24.37 33.45
N ARG A 431 11.15 23.08 33.85
CA ARG A 431 10.08 22.16 33.39
C ARG A 431 8.70 22.61 33.84
N LYS A 432 8.54 23.07 35.08
CA LYS A 432 7.27 23.64 35.58
C LYS A 432 6.88 24.90 34.82
N ASP A 433 7.82 25.78 34.53
CA ASP A 433 7.56 27.02 33.79
C ASP A 433 7.21 26.75 32.31
N LYS A 434 7.88 25.78 31.67
CA LYS A 434 7.49 25.27 30.35
C LYS A 434 6.11 24.63 30.37
N THR A 435 5.78 23.86 31.40
CA THR A 435 4.45 23.24 31.56
C THR A 435 3.34 24.31 31.59
N LYS A 436 3.52 25.39 32.37
CA LYS A 436 2.59 26.53 32.39
C LYS A 436 2.48 27.23 31.04
N SER A 437 3.60 27.38 30.34
CA SER A 437 3.63 27.98 29.00
C SER A 437 2.89 27.12 27.97
N ILE A 438 3.09 25.81 27.99
CA ILE A 438 2.37 24.85 27.14
C ILE A 438 0.87 24.91 27.42
N LYS A 439 0.45 24.88 28.71
CA LYS A 439 -0.96 24.98 29.10
C LYS A 439 -1.63 26.28 28.63
N SER A 440 -0.93 27.40 28.75
CA SER A 440 -1.48 28.72 28.42
C SER A 440 -1.43 29.05 26.92
N LYS A 441 -0.39 28.62 26.19
CA LYS A 441 -0.16 28.97 24.78
C LYS A 441 -0.60 27.89 23.80
N VAL A 442 -0.38 26.61 24.12
CA VAL A 442 -0.55 25.47 23.20
C VAL A 442 -1.88 24.77 23.45
N THR A 443 -2.15 24.32 24.68
CA THR A 443 -3.32 23.48 24.99
C THR A 443 -4.53 24.24 25.53
N ARG A 444 -4.51 25.57 25.48
CA ARG A 444 -5.57 26.46 26.02
C ARG A 444 -6.99 26.09 25.54
N HIS A 445 -7.12 25.67 24.29
CA HIS A 445 -8.41 25.35 23.67
C HIS A 445 -8.61 23.86 23.43
N GLN A 446 -7.51 23.09 23.39
CA GLN A 446 -7.53 21.68 23.04
C GLN A 446 -6.31 21.00 23.65
N GLY A 447 -6.54 19.93 24.42
CA GLY A 447 -5.48 19.09 24.96
C GLY A 447 -4.64 18.43 23.86
N PHE A 448 -3.51 17.85 24.26
CA PHE A 448 -2.74 17.01 23.33
C PHE A 448 -3.52 15.74 22.99
N GLN A 449 -3.40 15.31 21.74
CA GLN A 449 -3.98 14.05 21.29
C GLN A 449 -3.26 12.88 21.94
N ARG A 450 -4.02 11.83 22.27
CA ARG A 450 -3.45 10.57 22.74
C ARG A 450 -2.71 9.90 21.58
N GLY A 451 -1.60 9.25 21.89
CA GLY A 451 -0.83 8.51 20.91
C GLY A 451 0.21 7.60 21.53
N GLU A 452 0.66 6.64 20.76
CA GLU A 452 1.65 5.66 21.18
C GLU A 452 3.07 6.20 20.93
N ILE A 453 3.99 5.90 21.86
CA ILE A 453 5.36 6.40 21.81
C ILE A 453 6.26 5.32 21.21
N ILE A 454 6.87 5.65 20.08
CA ILE A 454 7.88 4.80 19.44
C ILE A 454 9.25 5.40 19.77
N PHE A 455 9.99 4.74 20.65
CA PHE A 455 11.27 5.24 21.13
C PHE A 455 12.43 4.72 20.27
N VAL A 456 13.09 5.62 19.55
CA VAL A 456 14.26 5.33 18.72
C VAL A 456 15.53 5.63 19.52
N THR A 457 16.36 4.62 19.73
CA THR A 457 17.59 4.72 20.55
C THR A 457 18.83 4.30 19.76
N ALA A 458 20.00 4.72 20.24
CA ALA A 458 21.32 4.21 19.84
C ALA A 458 22.31 4.45 21.01
N LYS A 459 23.49 3.83 20.96
CA LYS A 459 24.56 4.11 21.93
C LYS A 459 25.11 5.54 21.80
N GLY A 460 25.57 6.12 22.91
CA GLY A 460 26.15 7.46 22.96
C GLY A 460 27.24 7.66 21.89
N GLU A 461 28.23 6.77 21.85
CA GLU A 461 29.27 6.75 20.80
C GLU A 461 28.70 6.80 19.37
N THR A 462 27.66 6.01 19.08
CA THR A 462 27.01 5.98 17.76
C THR A 462 26.37 7.32 17.43
N LEU A 463 25.70 7.94 18.41
CA LEU A 463 25.04 9.24 18.24
C LEU A 463 26.07 10.35 17.99
N VAL A 464 27.19 10.35 18.73
CA VAL A 464 28.29 11.31 18.54
C VAL A 464 28.87 11.18 17.13
N LYS A 465 29.17 9.95 16.68
CA LYS A 465 29.65 9.68 15.31
C LYS A 465 28.68 10.21 14.25
N ARG A 466 27.38 9.98 14.42
CA ARG A 466 26.33 10.50 13.51
C ARG A 466 26.25 12.03 13.54
N ASN A 467 26.44 12.66 14.69
CA ASN A 467 26.42 14.11 14.83
C ASN A 467 27.63 14.76 14.13
N LEU A 468 28.82 14.17 14.30
CA LEU A 468 30.04 14.54 13.59
C LEU A 468 29.88 14.42 12.07
N GLY A 469 29.30 13.32 11.58
CA GLY A 469 29.01 13.12 10.16
C GLY A 469 28.04 14.14 9.56
N ARG A 470 27.27 14.86 10.39
CA ARG A 470 26.39 15.96 9.98
C ARG A 470 27.07 17.33 10.02
N GLY A 471 28.39 17.37 10.26
CA GLY A 471 29.16 18.61 10.36
C GLY A 471 28.96 19.38 11.67
N ARG A 472 28.34 18.76 12.69
CA ARG A 472 28.18 19.37 14.02
C ARG A 472 29.33 18.89 14.90
N LEU A 473 30.24 19.81 15.24
CA LEU A 473 31.29 19.53 16.21
C LEU A 473 30.66 19.27 17.59
N PRO A 474 31.19 18.34 18.40
CA PRO A 474 30.68 18.09 19.73
C PRO A 474 30.96 19.33 20.58
N SER A 475 29.90 20.07 20.92
CA SER A 475 29.89 20.95 22.09
C SER A 475 29.29 20.17 23.27
N LYS A 476 29.15 20.77 24.46
CA LYS A 476 28.55 20.10 25.63
C LYS A 476 27.21 19.39 25.35
N SER A 477 26.42 19.88 24.39
CA SER A 477 25.13 19.31 23.97
C SER A 477 25.22 18.15 22.96
N GLY A 478 26.43 17.79 22.53
CA GLY A 478 26.70 16.71 21.57
C GLY A 478 27.69 15.68 22.09
N GLU A 479 28.05 15.72 23.37
CA GLU A 479 28.87 14.73 24.06
C GLU A 479 28.04 13.49 24.43
N GLU A 480 28.73 12.36 24.57
CA GLU A 480 28.12 11.08 24.88
C GLU A 480 27.27 11.12 26.16
N GLY A 481 27.82 11.61 27.27
CA GLY A 481 27.11 11.66 28.55
C GLY A 481 25.81 12.48 28.51
N TYR A 482 25.79 13.59 27.75
CA TYR A 482 24.58 14.39 27.56
C TYR A 482 23.50 13.63 26.77
N LEU A 483 23.90 12.94 25.70
CA LEU A 483 22.97 12.19 24.85
C LEU A 483 22.42 10.95 25.56
N GLU A 484 23.23 10.30 26.39
CA GLU A 484 22.79 9.20 27.25
C GLU A 484 21.82 9.68 28.34
N GLN A 485 22.13 10.79 29.01
CA GLN A 485 21.23 11.40 29.99
C GLN A 485 19.89 11.80 29.36
N GLN A 486 19.93 12.39 28.17
CA GLN A 486 18.74 12.73 27.40
C GLN A 486 17.90 11.49 27.05
N SER A 487 18.57 10.41 26.61
CA SER A 487 17.91 9.15 26.28
C SER A 487 17.25 8.52 27.51
N GLY A 488 17.95 8.48 28.65
CA GLY A 488 17.42 7.98 29.92
C GLY A 488 16.20 8.78 30.38
N PHE A 489 16.31 10.12 30.41
CA PHE A 489 15.22 10.99 30.82
C PHE A 489 13.96 10.81 29.95
N LEU A 490 14.09 10.75 28.62
CA LEU A 490 12.94 10.56 27.74
C LEU A 490 12.32 9.17 27.89
N LYS A 491 13.13 8.12 28.13
CA LYS A 491 12.60 6.78 28.43
C LYS A 491 11.79 6.80 29.72
N ASP A 492 12.29 7.44 30.77
CA ASP A 492 11.59 7.53 32.06
C ASP A 492 10.31 8.40 31.96
N LEU A 493 10.37 9.48 31.17
CA LEU A 493 9.24 10.41 30.98
C LEU A 493 8.04 9.72 30.32
N TYR A 494 8.29 8.99 29.23
CA TYR A 494 7.24 8.38 28.42
C TYR A 494 6.94 6.93 28.75
N ASN A 495 7.88 6.20 29.37
CA ASN A 495 7.83 4.76 29.60
C ASN A 495 7.33 3.99 28.35
N PRO A 496 8.07 4.07 27.22
CA PRO A 496 7.60 3.60 25.93
C PRO A 496 7.50 2.07 25.87
N ASN A 497 6.39 1.57 25.31
CA ASN A 497 6.21 0.13 25.08
C ASN A 497 7.08 -0.39 23.93
N ILE A 498 7.45 0.48 22.98
CA ILE A 498 8.23 0.11 21.79
C ILE A 498 9.56 0.85 21.82
N ILE A 499 10.65 0.08 21.81
CA ILE A 499 12.01 0.61 21.76
C ILE A 499 12.73 0.02 20.55
N ILE A 500 13.10 0.86 19.60
CA ILE A 500 13.84 0.50 18.40
C ILE A 500 15.30 0.94 18.56
N ASN A 501 16.20 -0.03 18.76
CA ASN A 501 17.63 0.25 18.70
C ASN A 501 18.09 0.34 17.24
N THR A 502 18.69 1.47 16.88
CA THR A 502 19.23 1.76 15.54
C THR A 502 20.74 1.55 15.42
N ASP A 503 21.40 1.00 16.44
CA ASP A 503 22.79 0.55 16.35
C ASP A 503 22.91 -0.50 15.24
N ASN A 504 23.80 -0.26 14.28
CA ASN A 504 24.05 -1.15 13.13
C ASN A 504 22.83 -1.49 12.26
N MET A 505 21.74 -0.73 12.38
CA MET A 505 20.51 -0.94 11.62
C MET A 505 20.37 0.13 10.53
N MET A 506 19.97 -0.27 9.33
CA MET A 506 19.64 0.67 8.27
C MET A 506 18.31 1.37 8.58
N PRO A 507 18.10 2.65 8.19
CA PRO A 507 16.85 3.36 8.46
C PRO A 507 15.60 2.62 7.94
N GLY A 508 15.73 1.94 6.80
CA GLY A 508 14.65 1.14 6.23
C GLY A 508 14.25 -0.07 7.10
N GLU A 509 15.21 -0.75 7.73
CA GLU A 509 14.91 -1.88 8.62
C GLU A 509 14.19 -1.42 9.90
N ALA A 510 14.61 -0.27 10.46
CA ALA A 510 13.92 0.35 11.59
C ALA A 510 12.49 0.74 11.22
N ALA A 511 12.31 1.36 10.04
CA ALA A 511 10.99 1.74 9.55
C ALA A 511 10.10 0.52 9.23
N ARG A 512 10.67 -0.59 8.75
CA ARG A 512 9.94 -1.87 8.55
C ARG A 512 9.40 -2.42 9.85
N LYS A 513 10.23 -2.46 10.90
CA LYS A 513 9.82 -2.92 12.24
C LYS A 513 8.69 -2.05 12.79
N ILE A 514 8.81 -0.74 12.64
CA ILE A 514 7.77 0.21 13.05
C ILE A 514 6.49 -0.02 12.24
N ALA A 515 6.57 -0.10 10.91
CA ALA A 515 5.43 -0.32 10.04
C ALA A 515 4.68 -1.62 10.38
N ARG A 516 5.41 -2.71 10.67
CA ARG A 516 4.81 -3.98 11.11
C ARG A 516 4.13 -3.85 12.46
N HIS A 517 4.81 -3.25 13.43
CA HIS A 517 4.23 -3.02 14.75
C HIS A 517 2.92 -2.23 14.65
N VAL A 518 2.90 -1.10 13.94
CA VAL A 518 1.69 -0.28 13.83
C VAL A 518 0.58 -0.93 13.01
N LEU A 519 0.85 -1.95 12.20
CA LEU A 519 -0.19 -2.64 11.42
C LEU A 519 -0.69 -3.89 12.14
N LEU A 520 0.16 -4.55 12.93
CA LEU A 520 -0.08 -5.91 13.44
C LEU A 520 -0.19 -6.03 14.97
N ASP A 521 0.45 -5.14 15.72
CA ASP A 521 0.53 -5.23 17.19
C ASP A 521 -0.49 -4.29 17.86
N GLU A 522 -0.93 -4.61 19.08
CA GLU A 522 -1.95 -3.83 19.82
C GLU A 522 -1.58 -2.34 19.95
N TYR A 523 -2.55 -1.45 19.72
CA TYR A 523 -2.32 0.00 19.80
C TYR A 523 -2.41 0.48 21.25
N SER A 524 -1.32 1.03 21.79
CA SER A 524 -1.25 1.40 23.21
C SER A 524 -1.04 2.92 23.43
N PRO A 525 -2.09 3.75 23.24
CA PRO A 525 -1.94 5.20 23.28
C PRO A 525 -1.83 5.76 24.71
N ILE A 526 -0.78 6.55 24.92
CA ILE A 526 -0.48 7.24 26.17
C ILE A 526 -1.18 8.61 26.19
N ASP A 527 -1.67 9.01 27.36
CA ASP A 527 -2.24 10.34 27.58
C ASP A 527 -1.16 11.34 27.99
N LEU A 528 -0.72 12.14 27.01
CA LEU A 528 0.30 13.17 27.20
C LEU A 528 -0.12 14.25 28.20
N ASN A 529 -1.43 14.51 28.35
CA ASN A 529 -1.91 15.52 29.28
C ASN A 529 -1.70 15.04 30.73
N LYS A 530 -1.92 13.76 31.01
CA LYS A 530 -1.62 13.17 32.34
C LYS A 530 -0.14 13.22 32.69
N ILE A 531 0.75 13.03 31.71
CA ILE A 531 2.19 13.19 31.93
C ILE A 531 2.50 14.64 32.26
N MET A 532 1.97 15.58 31.47
CA MET A 532 2.14 17.02 31.70
C MET A 532 1.64 17.47 33.08
N ASP A 533 0.54 16.90 33.58
CA ASP A 533 -0.01 17.22 34.90
C ASP A 533 0.92 16.82 36.06
N LYS A 534 1.78 15.80 35.89
CA LYS A 534 2.79 15.44 36.90
C LYS A 534 3.85 16.52 37.12
N TYR A 535 4.06 17.39 36.13
CA TYR A 535 5.04 18.47 36.14
C TYR A 535 4.41 19.86 36.32
N SER A 536 3.11 19.93 36.64
CA SER A 536 2.38 21.19 36.83
C SER A 536 2.57 21.82 38.21
#